data_AF-W9X939-F1
#
_entry.id   AF-W9X939-F1
#
_cell.length_a   1.000
_cell.length_b   1.000
_cell.length_c   1.000
_cell.angle_alpha   90.00
_cell.angle_beta   90.00
_cell.angle_gamma   90.00
#
_symmetry.space_group_name_H-M   'P 1'
#
loop_
_entity.id
_entity.type
_entity.pdbx_description
1 polymer ?
#
loop_
_entity_poly.entity_id
_entity_poly.type
_entity_poly.pdbx_seq_one_letter_code
_entity_poly.pdbx_strand_id
1 'polypeptide(L)'
;MSESAAIDAARAPASLWDRVSNWVSENKAVAYTIAGTVVVITSAGAIYYFSSQKGGAPATPTEKRKSKKERRKEKKAAEEAQKAGISLKDEEAGTAPRPATVETEDELPEINESNIESFSKEERATYAGKLKAAGNKAYGSKDYNKAIELYGKAILCKPDPVYYSNRAACYNALSDWDKVVEDCTAAISMDPEYVKALNRRAHAYEHLGMFSEALLDYTASCIIDGFKNENSAQSVERLLKKVAEKKGKAILASKKNKLPGATFVSNYLQSFRPRPPPAGLEETAELDENTGKGQLQRGLVAMQKKTAEGYDEAAAAFKKALELGDLGEHEAFAYNMRATFLYLEGDIANALEDLNKAIELQPSLTQPYIKRASMQLELGNKELAADDFEKAMAQNKDDPDIFYHRAQLHFILGEYADAAKDYQKSIDLDKDFIYSHIQLGVTQYKLGSVASSMATFRRCVKNFDKVPDVYNYYGELLLDQQKYQDAIERFETAIDMERQTKPTGAINVLPLINKALALFQWKQDFKAAEELCEKALILDPECDIAVATMAQLLLQQGKVTKALEYFERAAELSRTEGEIVNALSYAEATRTQLEVSQKYPQLAARLQQMEGAGLGGPQLR
;
A
#
# COMPACT_ATOMS: atom_id res chain seq x y z
N MET A 1 -40.69 44.05 8.29
CA MET A 1 -40.78 42.57 8.27
C MET A 1 -39.83 42.08 7.20
N SER A 2 -38.65 41.65 7.61
CA SER A 2 -37.57 41.20 6.73
C SER A 2 -37.14 39.83 7.22
N GLU A 3 -37.47 38.80 6.46
CA GLU A 3 -37.06 37.41 6.72
C GLU A 3 -35.55 37.26 6.49
N SER A 4 -34.88 36.63 7.46
CA SER A 4 -33.47 36.30 7.42
C SER A 4 -33.26 35.02 6.60
N ALA A 5 -32.48 35.12 5.52
CA ALA A 5 -31.96 33.96 4.81
C ALA A 5 -30.95 33.22 5.71
N ALA A 6 -31.26 31.96 6.04
CA ALA A 6 -30.33 31.03 6.63
C ALA A 6 -29.29 30.62 5.56
N ILE A 7 -28.02 30.88 5.84
CA ILE A 7 -26.90 30.38 5.05
C ILE A 7 -26.58 28.98 5.58
N ASP A 8 -26.79 27.97 4.73
CA ASP A 8 -26.29 26.61 4.92
C ASP A 8 -24.76 26.65 5.07
N ALA A 9 -24.27 26.28 6.25
CA ALA A 9 -22.86 26.07 6.50
C ALA A 9 -22.41 24.80 5.76
N ALA A 10 -21.83 24.98 4.58
CA ALA A 10 -21.18 23.91 3.82
C ALA A 10 -20.17 23.16 4.70
N ARG A 11 -20.42 21.86 4.89
CA ARG A 11 -19.58 20.94 5.65
C ARG A 11 -18.20 20.86 4.97
N ALA A 12 -17.14 21.27 5.68
CA ALA A 12 -15.77 21.23 5.18
C ALA A 12 -15.38 19.79 4.78
N PRO A 13 -14.60 19.59 3.69
CA PRO A 13 -14.13 18.27 3.29
C PRO A 13 -13.22 17.66 4.38
N ALA A 14 -13.30 16.34 4.57
CA ALA A 14 -12.45 15.61 5.52
C ALA A 14 -10.97 15.92 5.25
N SER A 15 -10.24 16.23 6.32
CA SER A 15 -8.84 16.61 6.27
C SER A 15 -8.01 15.44 5.75
N LEU A 16 -6.86 15.75 5.19
CA LEU A 16 -5.98 14.76 4.60
C LEU A 16 -5.42 13.78 5.66
N TRP A 17 -5.50 14.13 6.95
CA TRP A 17 -5.20 13.25 8.09
C TRP A 17 -6.33 12.34 8.54
N ASP A 18 -7.59 12.74 8.33
CA ASP A 18 -8.73 11.84 8.60
C ASP A 18 -8.63 10.59 7.72
N ARG A 19 -8.00 10.72 6.54
CA ARG A 19 -7.75 9.61 5.60
C ARG A 19 -6.60 8.72 6.03
N VAL A 20 -5.52 9.31 6.56
CA VAL A 20 -4.37 8.58 7.15
C VAL A 20 -4.82 7.76 8.37
N SER A 21 -5.65 8.34 9.24
CA SER A 21 -6.17 7.70 10.45
C SER A 21 -7.06 6.49 10.15
N ASN A 22 -7.96 6.61 9.15
CA ASN A 22 -8.82 5.51 8.73
C ASN A 22 -8.02 4.36 8.11
N TRP A 23 -7.00 4.64 7.29
CA TRP A 23 -6.17 3.58 6.71
C TRP A 23 -5.27 2.87 7.73
N VAL A 24 -4.68 3.59 8.70
CA VAL A 24 -3.93 2.97 9.82
C VAL A 24 -4.85 2.03 10.61
N SER A 25 -6.13 2.36 10.72
CA SER A 25 -7.14 1.51 11.33
C SER A 25 -7.54 0.29 10.48
N GLU A 26 -7.32 0.33 9.16
CA GLU A 26 -7.71 -0.73 8.21
C GLU A 26 -6.53 -1.64 7.78
N ASN A 27 -5.30 -1.11 7.80
CA ASN A 27 -4.06 -1.82 7.44
C ASN A 27 -3.12 -1.88 8.65
N LYS A 28 -3.67 -2.33 9.76
CA LYS A 28 -3.05 -2.33 11.09
C LYS A 28 -1.62 -2.90 11.04
N ALA A 29 -1.40 -4.03 10.38
CA ALA A 29 -0.09 -4.70 10.28
C ALA A 29 1.03 -3.87 9.60
N VAL A 30 0.70 -2.94 8.71
CA VAL A 30 1.68 -2.14 7.94
C VAL A 30 2.04 -0.84 8.66
N ALA A 31 1.13 -0.30 9.49
CA ALA A 31 1.39 0.92 10.25
C ALA A 31 2.41 0.72 11.39
N TYR A 32 2.63 -0.53 11.80
CA TYR A 32 3.48 -0.84 12.95
C TYR A 32 4.98 -0.90 12.62
N THR A 33 5.40 -1.09 11.36
CA THR A 33 6.83 -1.19 10.96
C THR A 33 7.61 0.11 11.16
N ILE A 34 6.91 1.20 11.47
CA ILE A 34 7.40 2.55 11.77
C ILE A 34 7.60 2.76 13.30
N ALA A 35 7.25 1.78 14.14
CA ALA A 35 7.38 1.89 15.59
C ALA A 35 8.84 1.97 16.10
N GLY A 36 9.82 1.73 15.23
CA GLY A 36 11.24 1.89 15.54
C GLY A 36 11.83 3.26 15.19
N THR A 37 11.21 4.05 14.32
CA THR A 37 11.78 5.29 13.79
C THR A 37 10.73 6.37 13.82
N VAL A 38 10.53 6.97 15.00
CA VAL A 38 9.70 8.18 15.16
C VAL A 38 8.30 8.00 14.55
N VAL A 39 7.30 7.74 15.38
CA VAL A 39 5.86 7.82 14.99
C VAL A 39 5.40 9.25 14.70
N VAL A 40 6.21 10.05 14.00
CA VAL A 40 5.72 11.04 13.06
C VAL A 40 5.78 10.35 11.72
N ILE A 41 4.67 9.70 11.40
CA ILE A 41 4.21 9.45 10.03
C ILE A 41 4.78 10.58 9.18
N THR A 42 5.83 10.31 8.39
CA THR A 42 6.43 11.30 7.51
C THR A 42 5.31 11.75 6.61
N SER A 43 4.85 12.94 6.96
CA SER A 43 3.59 13.49 6.51
C SER A 43 3.62 13.42 5.01
N ALA A 44 4.69 13.85 4.38
CA ALA A 44 4.75 13.94 2.94
C ALA A 44 4.62 12.59 2.18
N GLY A 45 5.05 11.46 2.75
CA GLY A 45 4.87 10.13 2.16
C GLY A 45 3.46 9.56 2.36
N ALA A 46 2.95 9.61 3.58
CA ALA A 46 1.59 9.16 3.90
C ALA A 46 0.50 10.11 3.35
N ILE A 47 0.75 11.42 3.35
CA ILE A 47 -0.14 12.46 2.83
C ILE A 47 -0.40 12.26 1.34
N TYR A 48 0.62 11.86 0.59
CA TYR A 48 0.45 11.55 -0.83
C TYR A 48 -0.26 10.22 -1.05
N TYR A 49 0.10 9.23 -0.23
CA TYR A 49 -0.47 7.88 -0.17
C TYR A 49 -2.00 7.86 0.06
N PHE A 50 -2.58 8.87 0.72
CA PHE A 50 -4.03 8.96 0.98
C PHE A 50 -4.80 10.02 0.20
N SER A 51 -4.12 10.87 -0.57
CA SER A 51 -4.79 11.96 -1.28
C SER A 51 -5.54 11.49 -2.55
N SER A 52 -5.24 10.29 -3.07
CA SER A 52 -5.90 9.73 -4.28
C SER A 52 -7.23 8.99 -3.99
N GLN A 53 -7.53 8.67 -2.73
CA GLN A 53 -8.87 8.25 -2.32
C GLN A 53 -9.76 9.49 -2.17
N LYS A 54 -10.58 9.77 -3.20
CA LYS A 54 -11.74 10.66 -3.09
C LYS A 54 -13.00 9.95 -3.56
N GLY A 55 -13.92 9.71 -2.62
CA GLY A 55 -15.30 9.36 -2.93
C GLY A 55 -16.12 8.70 -1.81
N GLY A 56 -15.92 9.04 -0.53
CA GLY A 56 -16.74 8.53 0.58
C GLY A 56 -17.59 9.61 1.23
N ALA A 57 -18.91 9.45 1.21
CA ALA A 57 -19.84 10.24 2.02
C ALA A 57 -19.75 9.84 3.52
N PRO A 58 -20.04 10.76 4.47
CA PRO A 58 -19.80 10.51 5.90
C PRO A 58 -20.77 9.47 6.49
N ALA A 59 -20.26 8.74 7.49
CA ALA A 59 -20.94 7.68 8.24
C ALA A 59 -22.34 8.07 8.75
N THR A 60 -23.31 7.19 8.51
CA THR A 60 -24.62 7.17 9.14
C THR A 60 -24.56 6.57 10.56
N PRO A 61 -25.46 6.95 11.49
CA PRO A 61 -25.39 6.51 12.88
C PRO A 61 -25.71 5.02 13.03
N THR A 62 -25.08 4.40 14.03
CA THR A 62 -25.22 3.00 14.44
C THR A 62 -26.68 2.53 14.56
N GLU A 63 -27.13 1.64 13.66
CA GLU A 63 -28.41 0.93 13.78
C GLU A 63 -28.30 -0.32 14.68
N LYS A 64 -29.31 -0.50 15.54
CA LYS A 64 -29.49 -1.64 16.43
C LYS A 64 -29.55 -2.97 15.66
N ARG A 65 -28.91 -4.02 16.20
CA ARG A 65 -28.93 -5.40 15.68
C ARG A 65 -30.39 -5.91 15.53
N LYS A 66 -30.81 -6.12 14.27
CA LYS A 66 -32.13 -6.64 13.88
C LYS A 66 -32.37 -8.09 14.31
N SER A 67 -33.65 -8.43 14.56
CA SER A 67 -34.08 -9.74 15.05
C SER A 67 -34.03 -10.84 13.98
N LYS A 68 -33.97 -12.12 14.42
CA LYS A 68 -33.91 -13.31 13.54
C LYS A 68 -35.10 -13.41 12.56
N LYS A 69 -36.24 -12.78 12.87
CA LYS A 69 -37.43 -12.74 12.02
C LYS A 69 -37.31 -11.72 10.89
N GLU A 70 -36.64 -10.59 11.14
CA GLU A 70 -36.37 -9.55 10.14
C GLU A 70 -35.31 -10.00 9.13
N ARG A 71 -34.24 -10.67 9.60
CA ARG A 71 -33.23 -11.27 8.70
C ARG A 71 -33.80 -12.30 7.73
N ARG A 72 -34.82 -13.05 8.16
CA ARG A 72 -35.50 -14.06 7.32
C ARG A 72 -36.43 -13.41 6.30
N LYS A 73 -36.98 -12.24 6.61
CA LYS A 73 -37.82 -11.44 5.71
C LYS A 73 -36.97 -10.70 4.67
N GLU A 74 -35.81 -10.18 5.07
CA GLU A 74 -34.81 -9.59 4.16
C GLU A 74 -34.17 -10.63 3.24
N LYS A 75 -33.88 -11.85 3.72
CA LYS A 75 -33.37 -12.93 2.85
C LYS A 75 -34.39 -13.33 1.76
N LYS A 76 -35.68 -13.36 2.09
CA LYS A 76 -36.76 -13.57 1.12
C LYS A 76 -36.93 -12.39 0.15
N ALA A 77 -36.82 -11.16 0.65
CA ALA A 77 -36.88 -9.97 -0.19
C ALA A 77 -35.64 -9.82 -1.10
N ALA A 78 -34.47 -10.30 -0.68
CA ALA A 78 -33.24 -10.32 -1.48
C ALA A 78 -33.29 -11.40 -2.58
N GLU A 79 -33.86 -12.58 -2.28
CA GLU A 79 -34.14 -13.63 -3.29
C GLU A 79 -35.21 -13.19 -4.30
N GLU A 80 -36.18 -12.35 -3.88
CA GLU A 80 -37.17 -11.73 -4.78
C GLU A 80 -36.59 -10.56 -5.58
N ALA A 81 -35.71 -9.74 -5.00
CA ALA A 81 -35.02 -8.66 -5.70
C ALA A 81 -33.99 -9.17 -6.72
N GLN A 82 -33.34 -10.30 -6.45
CA GLN A 82 -32.41 -10.96 -7.40
C GLN A 82 -33.17 -11.60 -8.58
N LYS A 83 -34.45 -11.95 -8.39
CA LYS A 83 -35.37 -12.34 -9.48
C LYS A 83 -35.94 -11.13 -10.25
N ALA A 84 -35.96 -9.94 -9.64
CA ALA A 84 -36.48 -8.71 -10.25
C ALA A 84 -35.39 -7.84 -10.92
N GLY A 85 -34.09 -8.14 -10.71
CA GLY A 85 -32.95 -7.35 -11.18
C GLY A 85 -32.50 -7.57 -12.63
N ILE A 86 -33.20 -8.39 -13.42
CA ILE A 86 -32.97 -8.48 -14.87
C ILE A 86 -34.12 -7.76 -15.56
N SER A 87 -34.01 -6.43 -15.63
CA SER A 87 -34.84 -5.61 -16.53
C SER A 87 -33.89 -4.82 -17.41
N LEU A 88 -33.70 -5.32 -18.63
CA LEU A 88 -33.17 -4.53 -19.73
C LEU A 88 -34.22 -3.45 -20.05
N LYS A 89 -33.85 -2.18 -19.88
CA LYS A 89 -34.55 -1.07 -20.51
C LYS A 89 -33.71 -0.64 -21.70
N ASP A 90 -34.17 -1.05 -22.88
CA ASP A 90 -33.81 -0.40 -24.15
C ASP A 90 -34.67 0.87 -24.28
N GLU A 91 -34.02 2.02 -24.46
CA GLU A 91 -34.66 3.17 -25.10
C GLU A 91 -34.50 3.00 -26.61
N GLU A 92 -35.59 2.73 -27.32
CA GLU A 92 -35.72 3.11 -28.72
C GLU A 92 -37.12 3.72 -28.94
N ALA A 93 -37.12 4.87 -29.60
CA ALA A 93 -38.29 5.69 -29.87
C ALA A 93 -39.27 4.98 -30.83
N GLY A 94 -40.55 5.21 -30.58
CA GLY A 94 -41.67 4.44 -31.12
C GLY A 94 -41.81 4.39 -32.64
N THR A 95 -42.23 3.22 -33.11
CA THR A 95 -43.31 3.08 -34.10
C THR A 95 -44.15 1.83 -33.77
N ALA A 96 -45.46 1.93 -33.97
CA ALA A 96 -46.50 1.02 -33.47
C ALA A 96 -46.41 -0.44 -34.03
N PRO A 97 -46.92 -1.46 -33.29
CA PRO A 97 -46.74 -2.85 -33.66
C PRO A 97 -47.75 -3.34 -34.71
N ARG A 98 -47.27 -4.11 -35.69
CA ARG A 98 -48.09 -5.05 -36.49
C ARG A 98 -47.98 -6.46 -35.87
N PRO A 99 -49.03 -7.29 -35.94
CA PRO A 99 -49.09 -8.54 -35.18
C PRO A 99 -48.11 -9.59 -35.73
N ALA A 100 -47.53 -10.34 -34.80
CA ALA A 100 -46.58 -11.41 -35.03
C ALA A 100 -47.18 -12.55 -35.87
N THR A 101 -46.48 -12.93 -36.93
CA THR A 101 -46.58 -14.25 -37.55
C THR A 101 -45.63 -15.21 -36.84
N VAL A 102 -46.18 -16.32 -36.38
CA VAL A 102 -45.46 -17.48 -35.85
C VAL A 102 -44.71 -18.12 -37.01
N GLU A 103 -43.38 -18.04 -37.03
CA GLU A 103 -42.55 -18.88 -37.91
C GLU A 103 -42.02 -20.08 -37.11
N THR A 104 -42.31 -21.27 -37.65
CA THR A 104 -42.00 -22.61 -37.13
C THR A 104 -40.51 -22.93 -37.21
N GLU A 105 -40.04 -23.88 -36.41
CA GLU A 105 -38.64 -24.32 -36.26
C GLU A 105 -38.01 -25.02 -37.50
N ASP A 106 -38.64 -24.97 -38.68
CA ASP A 106 -38.39 -25.90 -39.81
C ASP A 106 -37.62 -25.34 -41.04
N GLU A 107 -36.98 -24.16 -40.99
CA GLU A 107 -36.16 -23.67 -42.13
C GLU A 107 -34.82 -23.05 -41.68
N LEU A 108 -34.04 -23.79 -40.89
CA LEU A 108 -32.64 -23.43 -40.69
C LEU A 108 -31.79 -24.01 -41.84
N PRO A 109 -30.94 -23.20 -42.49
CA PRO A 109 -30.11 -23.67 -43.59
C PRO A 109 -29.10 -24.70 -43.09
N GLU A 110 -28.99 -25.83 -43.80
CA GLU A 110 -27.93 -26.82 -43.55
C GLU A 110 -26.59 -26.28 -44.06
N ILE A 111 -25.81 -25.69 -43.17
CA ILE A 111 -24.47 -25.16 -43.45
C ILE A 111 -23.41 -26.09 -42.87
N ASN A 112 -22.42 -26.45 -43.69
CA ASN A 112 -21.20 -27.14 -43.27
C ASN A 112 -20.01 -26.67 -44.12
N GLU A 113 -18.80 -27.13 -43.77
CA GLU A 113 -17.56 -26.74 -44.47
C GLU A 113 -17.56 -27.12 -45.97
N SER A 114 -18.29 -28.18 -46.35
CA SER A 114 -18.30 -28.68 -47.73
C SER A 114 -19.25 -27.92 -48.66
N ASN A 115 -20.31 -27.32 -48.13
CA ASN A 115 -21.32 -26.64 -48.95
C ASN A 115 -21.25 -25.11 -48.85
N ILE A 116 -20.52 -24.56 -47.89
CA ILE A 116 -20.47 -23.10 -47.68
C ILE A 116 -20.04 -22.33 -48.94
N GLU A 117 -19.11 -22.89 -49.71
CA GLU A 117 -18.56 -22.26 -50.93
C GLU A 117 -19.59 -22.10 -52.04
N SER A 118 -20.64 -22.94 -52.05
CA SER A 118 -21.71 -22.92 -53.06
C SER A 118 -22.68 -21.75 -52.91
N PHE A 119 -22.72 -21.11 -51.74
CA PHE A 119 -23.62 -19.98 -51.46
C PHE A 119 -22.94 -18.65 -51.76
N SER A 120 -23.71 -17.69 -52.27
CA SER A 120 -23.27 -16.30 -52.47
C SER A 120 -22.98 -15.60 -51.14
N LYS A 121 -22.22 -14.50 -51.17
CA LYS A 121 -21.91 -13.72 -49.96
C LYS A 121 -23.17 -13.17 -49.28
N GLU A 122 -24.18 -12.80 -50.05
CA GLU A 122 -25.46 -12.27 -49.56
C GLU A 122 -26.31 -13.36 -48.88
N GLU A 123 -26.34 -14.56 -49.46
CA GLU A 123 -27.00 -15.73 -48.85
C GLU A 123 -26.32 -16.11 -47.53
N ARG A 124 -25.00 -16.18 -47.50
CA ARG A 124 -24.24 -16.46 -46.27
C ARG A 124 -24.51 -15.42 -45.18
N ALA A 125 -24.56 -14.13 -45.53
CA ALA A 125 -24.88 -13.09 -44.55
C ALA A 125 -26.30 -13.25 -43.97
N THR A 126 -27.28 -13.59 -44.82
CA THR A 126 -28.67 -13.83 -44.41
C THR A 126 -28.77 -15.07 -43.51
N TYR A 127 -28.10 -16.16 -43.89
CA TYR A 127 -28.05 -17.39 -43.11
C TYR A 127 -27.35 -17.20 -41.77
N ALA A 128 -26.24 -16.47 -41.71
CA ALA A 128 -25.57 -16.13 -40.47
C ALA A 128 -26.52 -15.42 -39.49
N GLY A 129 -27.33 -14.47 -39.98
CA GLY A 129 -28.33 -13.76 -39.20
C GLY A 129 -29.41 -14.69 -38.62
N LYS A 130 -29.95 -15.59 -39.44
CA LYS A 130 -30.95 -16.60 -39.02
C LYS A 130 -30.36 -17.58 -37.98
N LEU A 131 -29.16 -18.09 -38.23
CA LEU A 131 -28.46 -19.02 -37.35
C LEU A 131 -28.12 -18.37 -36.00
N LYS A 132 -27.68 -17.10 -35.99
CA LYS A 132 -27.50 -16.33 -34.75
C LYS A 132 -28.80 -16.22 -33.96
N ALA A 133 -29.93 -15.89 -34.61
CA ALA A 133 -31.21 -15.76 -33.93
C ALA A 133 -31.67 -17.09 -33.31
N ALA A 134 -31.52 -18.19 -34.04
CA ALA A 134 -31.79 -19.54 -33.52
C ALA A 134 -30.84 -19.91 -32.37
N GLY A 135 -29.56 -19.57 -32.47
CA GLY A 135 -28.57 -19.73 -31.41
C GLY A 135 -28.96 -18.96 -30.15
N ASN A 136 -29.43 -17.71 -30.29
CA ASN A 136 -29.92 -16.91 -29.17
C ASN A 136 -31.14 -17.56 -28.48
N LYS A 137 -32.07 -18.14 -29.26
CA LYS A 137 -33.24 -18.88 -28.74
C LYS A 137 -32.80 -20.13 -27.97
N ALA A 138 -31.85 -20.90 -28.52
CA ALA A 138 -31.29 -22.08 -27.87
C ALA A 138 -30.56 -21.70 -26.56
N TYR A 139 -29.76 -20.63 -26.58
CA TYR A 139 -29.09 -20.09 -25.39
C TYR A 139 -30.09 -19.68 -24.30
N GLY A 140 -31.17 -18.96 -24.66
CA GLY A 140 -32.24 -18.58 -23.74
C GLY A 140 -32.97 -19.79 -23.14
N SER A 141 -33.04 -20.89 -23.88
CA SER A 141 -33.58 -22.18 -23.43
C SER A 141 -32.58 -23.02 -22.63
N LYS A 142 -31.36 -22.50 -22.39
CA LYS A 142 -30.23 -23.17 -21.75
C LYS A 142 -29.72 -24.43 -22.49
N ASP A 143 -30.07 -24.58 -23.76
CA ASP A 143 -29.53 -25.60 -24.64
C ASP A 143 -28.21 -25.08 -25.23
N TYR A 144 -27.17 -25.09 -24.40
CA TYR A 144 -25.87 -24.50 -24.75
C TYR A 144 -25.17 -25.26 -25.87
N ASN A 145 -25.31 -26.58 -25.95
CA ASN A 145 -24.69 -27.39 -27.02
C ASN A 145 -25.30 -27.06 -28.38
N LYS A 146 -26.64 -26.98 -28.46
CA LYS A 146 -27.31 -26.56 -29.69
C LYS A 146 -26.97 -25.13 -30.07
N ALA A 147 -26.89 -24.23 -29.08
CA ALA A 147 -26.47 -22.85 -29.32
C ALA A 147 -25.04 -22.77 -29.88
N ILE A 148 -24.10 -23.56 -29.33
CA ILE A 148 -22.70 -23.64 -29.81
C ILE A 148 -22.65 -24.07 -31.27
N GLU A 149 -23.40 -25.10 -31.65
CA GLU A 149 -23.47 -25.58 -33.03
C GLU A 149 -24.02 -24.49 -33.96
N LEU A 150 -25.11 -23.84 -33.58
CA LEU A 150 -25.76 -22.80 -34.37
C LEU A 150 -24.87 -21.56 -34.55
N TYR A 151 -24.19 -21.11 -33.50
CA TYR A 151 -23.20 -20.04 -33.63
C TYR A 151 -21.98 -20.48 -34.44
N GLY A 152 -21.54 -21.73 -34.32
CA GLY A 152 -20.48 -22.29 -35.17
C GLY A 152 -20.83 -22.22 -36.66
N LYS A 153 -22.06 -22.61 -37.02
CA LYS A 153 -22.59 -22.48 -38.39
C LYS A 153 -22.69 -21.01 -38.83
N ALA A 154 -23.09 -20.11 -37.92
CA ALA A 154 -23.12 -18.67 -38.21
C ALA A 154 -21.72 -18.11 -38.50
N ILE A 155 -20.70 -18.54 -37.75
CA ILE A 155 -19.29 -18.19 -37.95
C ILE A 155 -18.78 -18.71 -39.30
N LEU A 156 -19.11 -19.96 -39.67
CA LEU A 156 -18.77 -20.52 -40.99
C LEU A 156 -19.37 -19.68 -42.14
N CYS A 157 -20.60 -19.20 -41.97
CA CYS A 157 -21.23 -18.32 -42.96
C CYS A 157 -20.49 -16.99 -43.08
N LYS A 158 -20.26 -16.34 -41.94
CA LYS A 158 -19.61 -15.04 -41.86
C LYS A 158 -18.94 -14.90 -40.49
N PRO A 159 -17.60 -14.88 -40.42
CA PRO A 159 -16.89 -14.55 -39.19
C PRO A 159 -17.29 -13.16 -38.70
N ASP A 160 -17.72 -13.07 -37.45
CA ASP A 160 -18.19 -11.83 -36.83
C ASP A 160 -17.93 -11.89 -35.31
N PRO A 161 -17.37 -10.83 -34.69
CA PRO A 161 -17.03 -10.83 -33.28
C PRO A 161 -18.23 -11.17 -32.37
N VAL A 162 -19.45 -10.79 -32.77
CA VAL A 162 -20.67 -11.08 -32.01
C VAL A 162 -20.94 -12.58 -31.94
N TYR A 163 -20.69 -13.32 -33.04
CA TYR A 163 -20.95 -14.77 -33.08
C TYR A 163 -19.95 -15.53 -32.21
N TYR A 164 -18.68 -15.15 -32.27
CA TYR A 164 -17.64 -15.69 -31.38
C TYR A 164 -17.95 -15.39 -29.90
N SER A 165 -18.32 -14.16 -29.55
CA SER A 165 -18.66 -13.82 -28.15
C SER A 165 -19.92 -14.53 -27.64
N ASN A 166 -20.92 -14.74 -28.50
CA ASN A 166 -22.11 -15.51 -28.16
C ASN A 166 -21.81 -17.01 -27.97
N ARG A 167 -20.91 -17.59 -28.80
CA ARG A 167 -20.46 -18.96 -28.61
C ARG A 167 -19.60 -19.12 -27.35
N ALA A 168 -18.70 -18.17 -27.09
CA ALA A 168 -17.96 -18.07 -25.83
C ALA A 168 -18.89 -17.98 -24.61
N ALA A 169 -20.06 -17.33 -24.74
CA ALA A 169 -21.05 -17.28 -23.66
C ALA A 169 -21.57 -18.66 -23.29
N CYS A 170 -21.75 -19.54 -24.27
CA CYS A 170 -22.18 -20.92 -24.06
C CYS A 170 -21.08 -21.73 -23.37
N TYR A 171 -19.83 -21.65 -23.85
CA TYR A 171 -18.69 -22.31 -23.22
C TYR A 171 -18.48 -21.84 -21.77
N ASN A 172 -18.70 -20.55 -21.50
CA ASN A 172 -18.64 -19.99 -20.14
C ASN A 172 -19.70 -20.60 -19.23
N ALA A 173 -20.95 -20.77 -19.72
CA ALA A 173 -22.00 -21.46 -18.98
C ALA A 173 -21.70 -22.95 -18.73
N LEU A 174 -20.91 -23.57 -19.60
CA LEU A 174 -20.42 -24.95 -19.47
C LEU A 174 -19.10 -25.08 -18.70
N SER A 175 -18.51 -23.96 -18.26
CA SER A 175 -17.18 -23.91 -17.61
C SER A 175 -16.02 -24.46 -18.46
N ASP A 176 -16.15 -24.42 -19.78
CA ASP A 176 -15.06 -24.77 -20.71
C ASP A 176 -14.19 -23.53 -20.98
N TRP A 177 -13.31 -23.23 -20.01
CA TRP A 177 -12.57 -21.96 -19.97
C TRP A 177 -11.60 -21.78 -21.14
N ASP A 178 -10.95 -22.86 -21.59
CA ASP A 178 -10.04 -22.80 -22.73
C ASP A 178 -10.77 -22.39 -24.02
N LYS A 179 -11.96 -22.95 -24.26
CA LYS A 179 -12.81 -22.57 -25.40
C LYS A 179 -13.36 -21.16 -25.29
N VAL A 180 -13.64 -20.68 -24.07
CA VAL A 180 -14.00 -19.26 -23.86
C VAL A 180 -12.84 -18.34 -24.27
N VAL A 181 -11.62 -18.67 -23.87
CA VAL A 181 -10.42 -17.88 -24.22
C VAL A 181 -10.19 -17.88 -25.73
N GLU A 182 -10.32 -19.03 -26.39
CA GLU A 182 -10.19 -19.18 -27.84
C GLU A 182 -11.17 -18.26 -28.59
N ASP A 183 -12.47 -18.39 -28.30
CA ASP A 183 -13.50 -17.63 -29.00
C ASP A 183 -13.46 -16.13 -28.68
N CYS A 184 -13.23 -15.75 -27.42
CA CYS A 184 -13.10 -14.34 -27.09
C CYS A 184 -11.85 -13.71 -27.70
N THR A 185 -10.75 -14.46 -27.81
CA THR A 185 -9.54 -13.97 -28.50
C THR A 185 -9.83 -13.74 -29.98
N ALA A 186 -10.51 -14.67 -30.66
CA ALA A 186 -10.93 -14.48 -32.04
C ALA A 186 -11.84 -13.23 -32.19
N ALA A 187 -12.78 -13.02 -31.28
CA ALA A 187 -13.64 -11.84 -31.28
C ALA A 187 -12.84 -10.53 -31.09
N ILE A 188 -11.89 -10.50 -30.15
CA ILE A 188 -11.07 -9.32 -29.83
C ILE A 188 -10.06 -9.02 -30.96
N SER A 189 -9.57 -10.04 -31.67
CA SER A 189 -8.74 -9.84 -32.87
C SER A 189 -9.49 -9.16 -34.01
N MET A 190 -10.83 -9.27 -34.04
CA MET A 190 -11.69 -8.60 -35.04
C MET A 190 -12.16 -7.23 -34.57
N ASP A 191 -12.58 -7.13 -33.31
CA ASP A 191 -12.98 -5.88 -32.64
C ASP A 191 -12.23 -5.76 -31.29
N PRO A 192 -11.09 -5.03 -31.29
CA PRO A 192 -10.30 -4.83 -30.09
C PRO A 192 -10.99 -4.06 -28.96
N GLU A 193 -12.07 -3.31 -29.26
CA GLU A 193 -12.84 -2.58 -28.24
C GLU A 193 -14.07 -3.38 -27.74
N TYR A 194 -14.15 -4.68 -28.06
CA TYR A 194 -15.32 -5.47 -27.72
C TYR A 194 -15.39 -5.86 -26.23
N VAL A 195 -15.94 -4.94 -25.43
CA VAL A 195 -16.07 -5.02 -23.96
C VAL A 195 -16.65 -6.36 -23.46
N LYS A 196 -17.63 -6.93 -24.16
CA LYS A 196 -18.24 -8.22 -23.74
C LYS A 196 -17.26 -9.38 -23.89
N ALA A 197 -16.47 -9.42 -24.95
CA ALA A 197 -15.46 -10.46 -25.16
C ALA A 197 -14.30 -10.29 -24.17
N LEU A 198 -13.83 -9.05 -23.93
CA LEU A 198 -12.79 -8.75 -22.94
C LEU A 198 -13.19 -9.25 -21.54
N ASN A 199 -14.37 -8.87 -21.05
CA ASN A 199 -14.84 -9.29 -19.73
C ASN A 199 -15.03 -10.82 -19.62
N ARG A 200 -15.49 -11.49 -20.68
CA ARG A 200 -15.63 -12.95 -20.70
C ARG A 200 -14.28 -13.67 -20.69
N ARG A 201 -13.31 -13.16 -21.45
CA ARG A 201 -11.95 -13.72 -21.48
C ARG A 201 -11.23 -13.49 -20.15
N ALA A 202 -11.38 -12.31 -19.56
CA ALA A 202 -10.86 -12.00 -18.23
C ALA A 202 -11.40 -12.98 -17.17
N HIS A 203 -12.71 -13.22 -17.18
CA HIS A 203 -13.34 -14.18 -16.28
C HIS A 203 -12.79 -15.61 -16.50
N ALA A 204 -12.60 -16.05 -17.74
CA ALA A 204 -12.01 -17.35 -18.04
C ALA A 204 -10.55 -17.45 -17.55
N TYR A 205 -9.74 -16.41 -17.77
CA TYR A 205 -8.38 -16.34 -17.26
C TYR A 205 -8.31 -16.44 -15.72
N GLU A 206 -9.27 -15.86 -14.99
CA GLU A 206 -9.33 -16.03 -13.53
C GLU A 206 -9.53 -17.48 -13.10
N HIS A 207 -10.41 -18.23 -13.77
CA HIS A 207 -10.64 -19.65 -13.48
C HIS A 207 -9.44 -20.52 -13.86
N LEU A 208 -8.66 -20.10 -14.86
CA LEU A 208 -7.40 -20.74 -15.26
C LEU A 208 -6.20 -20.32 -14.38
N GLY A 209 -6.37 -19.39 -13.44
CA GLY A 209 -5.29 -18.87 -12.59
C GLY A 209 -4.31 -17.92 -13.29
N MET A 210 -4.68 -17.44 -14.48
CA MET A 210 -3.95 -16.48 -15.32
C MET A 210 -4.31 -15.04 -14.89
N PHE A 211 -3.97 -14.69 -13.66
CA PHE A 211 -4.45 -13.44 -13.04
C PHE A 211 -3.90 -12.16 -13.69
N SER A 212 -2.70 -12.19 -14.25
CA SER A 212 -2.10 -11.03 -14.94
C SER A 212 -2.83 -10.75 -16.25
N GLU A 213 -3.19 -11.80 -16.99
CA GLU A 213 -3.95 -11.72 -18.23
C GLU A 213 -5.40 -11.29 -17.97
N ALA A 214 -6.02 -11.79 -16.89
CA ALA A 214 -7.33 -11.33 -16.45
C ALA A 214 -7.33 -9.84 -16.08
N LEU A 215 -6.31 -9.39 -15.33
CA LEU A 215 -6.14 -8.01 -14.92
C LEU A 215 -6.05 -7.08 -16.14
N LEU A 216 -5.29 -7.48 -17.14
CA LEU A 216 -5.13 -6.74 -18.39
C LEU A 216 -6.47 -6.55 -19.12
N ASP A 217 -7.23 -7.62 -19.31
CA ASP A 217 -8.50 -7.56 -20.04
C ASP A 217 -9.57 -6.73 -19.30
N TYR A 218 -9.66 -6.88 -17.97
CA TYR A 218 -10.56 -6.04 -17.17
C TYR A 218 -10.14 -4.57 -17.19
N THR A 219 -8.84 -4.28 -17.14
CA THR A 219 -8.33 -2.91 -17.21
C THR A 219 -8.64 -2.28 -18.57
N ALA A 220 -8.41 -3.00 -19.67
CA ALA A 220 -8.81 -2.57 -21.00
C ALA A 220 -10.32 -2.30 -21.10
N SER A 221 -11.15 -3.19 -20.55
CA SER A 221 -12.60 -3.00 -20.48
C SER A 221 -12.99 -1.71 -19.74
N CYS A 222 -12.42 -1.47 -18.56
CA CYS A 222 -12.68 -0.26 -17.77
C CYS A 222 -12.28 1.02 -18.53
N ILE A 223 -11.16 1.01 -19.24
CA ILE A 223 -10.73 2.16 -20.03
C ILE A 223 -11.70 2.44 -21.18
N ILE A 224 -12.19 1.38 -21.85
CA ILE A 224 -13.15 1.51 -22.96
C ILE A 224 -14.47 2.11 -22.48
N ASP A 225 -15.00 1.63 -21.34
CA ASP A 225 -16.28 2.10 -20.82
C ASP A 225 -16.21 3.40 -20.00
N GLY A 226 -15.00 3.92 -19.76
CA GLY A 226 -14.76 5.12 -18.98
C GLY A 226 -14.97 4.92 -17.48
N PHE A 227 -14.63 3.73 -16.98
CA PHE A 227 -14.79 3.28 -15.59
C PHE A 227 -16.25 3.34 -15.09
N LYS A 228 -17.21 3.16 -15.99
CA LYS A 228 -18.65 3.17 -15.65
C LYS A 228 -19.11 1.83 -15.08
N ASN A 229 -18.42 0.74 -15.42
CA ASN A 229 -18.79 -0.60 -14.96
C ASN A 229 -18.11 -0.92 -13.62
N GLU A 230 -18.87 -0.78 -12.53
CA GLU A 230 -18.38 -1.05 -11.17
C GLU A 230 -17.90 -2.50 -10.98
N ASN A 231 -18.48 -3.48 -11.68
CA ASN A 231 -18.08 -4.89 -11.55
C ASN A 231 -16.67 -5.13 -12.13
N SER A 232 -16.35 -4.50 -13.26
CA SER A 232 -15.03 -4.60 -13.87
C SER A 232 -14.00 -3.87 -13.01
N ALA A 233 -14.34 -2.70 -12.45
CA ALA A 233 -13.46 -1.97 -11.52
C ALA A 233 -13.14 -2.78 -10.25
N GLN A 234 -14.15 -3.40 -9.62
CA GLN A 234 -13.94 -4.29 -8.47
C GLN A 234 -13.09 -5.52 -8.82
N SER A 235 -13.23 -6.03 -10.06
CA SER A 235 -12.41 -7.15 -10.53
C SER A 235 -10.96 -6.75 -10.71
N VAL A 236 -10.67 -5.56 -11.25
CA VAL A 236 -9.31 -4.99 -11.33
C VAL A 236 -8.68 -4.89 -9.95
N GLU A 237 -9.38 -4.29 -8.97
CA GLU A 237 -8.89 -4.16 -7.60
C GLU A 237 -8.56 -5.52 -6.96
N ARG A 238 -9.49 -6.47 -7.05
CA ARG A 238 -9.28 -7.84 -6.55
C ARG A 238 -8.07 -8.51 -7.21
N LEU A 239 -7.93 -8.35 -8.53
CA LEU A 239 -6.87 -9.00 -9.29
C LEU A 239 -5.50 -8.38 -9.05
N LEU A 240 -5.42 -7.05 -8.96
CA LEU A 240 -4.20 -6.36 -8.55
C LEU A 240 -3.69 -6.92 -7.23
N LYS A 241 -4.58 -7.03 -6.24
CA LYS A 241 -4.24 -7.63 -4.94
C LYS A 241 -3.75 -9.08 -5.06
N LYS A 242 -4.46 -9.95 -5.80
CA LYS A 242 -4.04 -11.34 -6.00
C LYS A 242 -2.69 -11.48 -6.70
N VAL A 243 -2.45 -10.70 -7.75
CA VAL A 243 -1.18 -10.72 -8.50
C VAL A 243 -0.05 -10.23 -7.60
N ALA A 244 -0.27 -9.12 -6.89
CA ALA A 244 0.69 -8.55 -5.97
C ALA A 244 1.00 -9.49 -4.80
N GLU A 245 0.01 -10.15 -4.19
CA GLU A 245 0.20 -11.16 -3.15
C GLU A 245 1.01 -12.37 -3.65
N LYS A 246 0.68 -12.88 -4.85
CA LYS A 246 1.41 -14.02 -5.44
C LYS A 246 2.88 -13.67 -5.69
N LYS A 247 3.15 -12.50 -6.27
CA LYS A 247 4.52 -12.02 -6.53
C LYS A 247 5.25 -11.64 -5.25
N GLY A 248 4.56 -11.03 -4.29
CA GLY A 248 5.12 -10.61 -3.02
C GLY A 248 5.62 -11.79 -2.20
N LYS A 249 4.84 -12.88 -2.15
CA LYS A 249 5.28 -14.15 -1.54
C LYS A 249 6.52 -14.74 -2.21
N ALA A 250 6.60 -14.68 -3.54
CA ALA A 250 7.77 -15.16 -4.27
C ALA A 250 9.03 -14.32 -3.98
N ILE A 251 8.89 -12.98 -3.96
CA ILE A 251 9.98 -12.07 -3.61
C ILE A 251 10.44 -12.32 -2.18
N LEU A 252 9.52 -12.38 -1.21
CA LEU A 252 9.83 -12.60 0.19
C LEU A 252 10.56 -13.94 0.41
N ALA A 253 10.12 -15.02 -0.25
CA ALA A 253 10.77 -16.32 -0.16
C ALA A 253 12.21 -16.33 -0.70
N SER A 254 12.53 -15.44 -1.63
CA SER A 254 13.88 -15.30 -2.22
C SER A 254 14.75 -14.28 -1.51
N LYS A 255 14.17 -13.41 -0.68
CA LYS A 255 14.86 -12.32 -0.02
C LYS A 255 15.70 -12.86 1.13
N LYS A 256 16.99 -12.54 1.12
CA LYS A 256 17.86 -12.77 2.28
C LYS A 256 17.61 -11.67 3.30
N ASN A 257 17.51 -12.03 4.57
CA ASN A 257 17.52 -11.08 5.66
C ASN A 257 18.83 -10.27 5.59
N LYS A 258 18.69 -8.95 5.46
CA LYS A 258 19.79 -7.99 5.40
C LYS A 258 19.36 -6.79 6.22
N LEU A 259 20.32 -6.15 6.88
CA LEU A 259 20.06 -4.86 7.50
C LEU A 259 19.57 -3.84 6.47
N PRO A 260 18.62 -2.97 6.86
CA PRO A 260 18.21 -1.83 6.05
C PRO A 260 19.34 -0.79 5.99
N GLY A 261 19.15 0.23 5.15
CA GLY A 261 20.12 1.31 4.99
C GLY A 261 20.54 1.96 6.31
N ALA A 262 21.78 2.47 6.37
CA ALA A 262 22.38 2.99 7.60
C ALA A 262 21.57 4.12 8.25
N THR A 263 20.86 4.94 7.47
CA THR A 263 19.95 5.98 7.97
C THR A 263 18.82 5.37 8.80
N PHE A 264 18.21 4.29 8.31
CA PHE A 264 17.14 3.59 9.00
C PHE A 264 17.63 3.00 10.32
N VAL A 265 18.74 2.26 10.28
CA VAL A 265 19.34 1.65 11.49
C VAL A 265 19.71 2.73 12.51
N SER A 266 20.32 3.83 12.05
CA SER A 266 20.68 4.95 12.91
C SER A 266 19.47 5.56 13.61
N ASN A 267 18.40 5.83 12.85
CA ASN A 267 17.19 6.41 13.39
C ASN A 267 16.52 5.43 14.38
N TYR A 268 16.55 4.13 14.08
CA TYR A 268 16.02 3.11 14.99
C TYR A 268 16.74 3.13 16.33
N LEU A 269 18.07 3.09 16.30
CA LEU A 269 18.88 3.08 17.51
C LEU A 269 18.76 4.39 18.30
N GLN A 270 18.56 5.53 17.62
CA GLN A 270 18.35 6.84 18.24
C GLN A 270 16.99 6.99 18.93
N SER A 271 16.02 6.11 18.62
CA SER A 271 14.75 6.08 19.34
C SER A 271 14.89 5.61 20.79
N PHE A 272 16.01 4.95 21.12
CA PHE A 272 16.40 4.59 22.47
C PHE A 272 17.43 5.60 22.99
N ARG A 273 17.34 5.98 24.26
CA ARG A 273 18.33 6.89 24.85
C ARG A 273 19.73 6.27 24.85
N PRO A 274 20.77 7.04 24.53
CA PRO A 274 22.15 6.57 24.64
C PRO A 274 22.44 6.11 26.08
N ARG A 275 22.94 4.87 26.21
CA ARG A 275 23.42 4.32 27.47
C ARG A 275 24.92 4.06 27.33
N PRO A 276 25.73 4.34 28.36
CA PRO A 276 27.12 3.92 28.34
C PRO A 276 27.20 2.39 28.17
N PRO A 277 28.26 1.86 27.54
CA PRO A 277 28.53 0.43 27.54
C PRO A 277 28.46 -0.13 28.97
N PRO A 278 27.97 -1.36 29.17
CA PRO A 278 28.06 -2.02 30.47
C PRO A 278 29.51 -2.04 30.97
N ALA A 279 29.68 -1.96 32.29
CA ALA A 279 31.01 -1.96 32.90
C ALA A 279 31.83 -3.17 32.43
N GLY A 280 33.08 -2.95 32.02
CA GLY A 280 33.94 -3.98 31.46
C GLY A 280 33.80 -4.21 29.95
N LEU A 281 32.90 -3.48 29.27
CA LEU A 281 32.74 -3.48 27.81
C LEU A 281 32.97 -2.10 27.20
N GLU A 282 33.52 -1.14 27.96
CA GLU A 282 33.94 0.16 27.43
C GLU A 282 35.07 -0.03 26.41
N GLU A 283 35.18 0.85 25.41
CA GLU A 283 36.23 0.76 24.37
C GLU A 283 37.66 0.69 24.94
N THR A 284 37.88 1.25 26.13
CA THR A 284 39.17 1.22 26.83
C THR A 284 39.48 -0.11 27.53
N ALA A 285 38.53 -1.02 27.66
CA ALA A 285 38.75 -2.32 28.28
C ALA A 285 39.54 -3.24 27.34
N GLU A 286 40.67 -3.78 27.80
CA GLU A 286 41.47 -4.72 27.02
C GLU A 286 40.82 -6.12 27.04
N LEU A 287 40.07 -6.44 26.00
CA LEU A 287 39.43 -7.73 25.81
C LEU A 287 40.01 -8.44 24.58
N ASP A 288 40.23 -9.75 24.69
CA ASP A 288 40.62 -10.57 23.53
C ASP A 288 39.44 -10.65 22.55
N GLU A 289 39.64 -10.18 21.32
CA GLU A 289 38.63 -10.20 20.25
C GLU A 289 38.12 -11.63 19.95
N ASN A 290 38.84 -12.68 20.31
CA ASN A 290 38.41 -14.06 20.10
C ASN A 290 37.49 -14.60 21.22
N THR A 291 37.12 -13.76 22.18
CA THR A 291 36.18 -14.10 23.28
C THR A 291 34.78 -13.54 23.01
N GLY A 292 33.76 -14.09 23.67
CA GLY A 292 32.41 -13.56 23.56
C GLY A 292 32.31 -12.10 24.01
N LYS A 293 32.99 -11.73 25.10
CA LYS A 293 33.03 -10.33 25.60
C LYS A 293 33.76 -9.40 24.62
N GLY A 294 34.88 -9.83 24.05
CA GLY A 294 35.60 -9.06 23.03
C GLY A 294 34.75 -8.81 21.78
N GLN A 295 34.04 -9.83 21.29
CA GLN A 295 33.08 -9.68 20.19
C GLN A 295 31.90 -8.76 20.56
N LEU A 296 31.39 -8.85 21.79
CA LEU A 296 30.32 -7.98 22.26
C LEU A 296 30.76 -6.50 22.29
N GLN A 297 31.95 -6.22 22.83
CA GLN A 297 32.56 -4.88 22.83
C GLN A 297 32.79 -4.39 21.39
N ARG A 298 33.34 -5.25 20.52
CA ARG A 298 33.55 -4.94 19.10
C ARG A 298 32.25 -4.52 18.42
N GLY A 299 31.14 -5.20 18.70
CA GLY A 299 29.83 -4.83 18.17
C GLY A 299 29.38 -3.45 18.63
N LEU A 300 29.56 -3.13 19.92
CA LEU A 300 29.24 -1.80 20.47
C LEU A 300 30.08 -0.68 19.82
N VAL A 301 31.37 -0.92 19.62
CA VAL A 301 32.27 0.05 18.94
C VAL A 301 31.88 0.22 17.48
N ALA A 302 31.57 -0.88 16.78
CA ALA A 302 31.17 -0.84 15.37
C ALA A 302 29.88 -0.03 15.16
N MET A 303 28.89 -0.12 16.08
CA MET A 303 27.67 0.70 16.05
C MET A 303 27.96 2.20 16.10
N GLN A 304 29.03 2.63 16.77
CA GLN A 304 29.37 4.05 16.89
C GLN A 304 29.82 4.66 15.56
N LYS A 305 30.26 3.84 14.59
CA LYS A 305 30.65 4.30 13.25
C LYS A 305 29.47 4.87 12.48
N LYS A 306 28.24 4.39 12.74
CA LYS A 306 26.99 4.83 12.09
C LYS A 306 27.04 4.78 10.56
N THR A 307 27.71 3.76 10.02
CA THR A 307 27.76 3.44 8.58
C THR A 307 27.15 2.07 8.33
N ALA A 308 26.84 1.75 7.08
CA ALA A 308 26.31 0.44 6.72
C ALA A 308 27.28 -0.67 7.13
N GLU A 309 28.57 -0.51 6.83
CA GLU A 309 29.62 -1.48 7.17
C GLU A 309 29.79 -1.61 8.69
N GLY A 310 29.67 -0.51 9.44
CA GLY A 310 29.73 -0.54 10.90
C GLY A 310 28.55 -1.29 11.53
N TYR A 311 27.35 -1.15 10.96
CA TYR A 311 26.18 -1.89 11.42
C TYR A 311 26.22 -3.38 11.03
N ASP A 312 26.70 -3.70 9.82
CA ASP A 312 26.95 -5.09 9.41
C ASP A 312 27.99 -5.76 10.32
N GLU A 313 29.09 -5.05 10.63
CA GLU A 313 30.09 -5.52 11.59
C GLU A 313 29.50 -5.73 12.98
N ALA A 314 28.65 -4.81 13.44
CA ALA A 314 27.98 -4.94 14.74
C ALA A 314 27.09 -6.18 14.81
N ALA A 315 26.24 -6.40 13.81
CA ALA A 315 25.37 -7.57 13.73
C ALA A 315 26.18 -8.88 13.79
N ALA A 316 27.24 -8.97 12.97
CA ALA A 316 28.12 -10.14 12.94
C ALA A 316 28.82 -10.37 14.29
N ALA A 317 29.30 -9.30 14.93
CA ALA A 317 29.98 -9.37 16.21
C ALA A 317 29.03 -9.81 17.35
N PHE A 318 27.80 -9.30 17.41
CA PHE A 318 26.81 -9.74 18.41
C PHE A 318 26.41 -11.20 18.24
N LYS A 319 26.27 -11.68 16.99
CA LYS A 319 26.07 -13.09 16.72
C LYS A 319 27.26 -13.92 17.20
N LYS A 320 28.48 -13.51 16.85
CA LYS A 320 29.72 -14.21 17.23
C LYS A 320 29.92 -14.24 18.74
N ALA A 321 29.55 -13.17 19.44
CA ALA A 321 29.63 -13.07 20.90
C ALA A 321 28.86 -14.21 21.59
N LEU A 322 27.63 -14.46 21.15
CA LEU A 322 26.79 -15.54 21.68
C LEU A 322 27.25 -16.94 21.24
N GLU A 323 27.83 -17.08 20.04
CA GLU A 323 28.43 -18.35 19.59
C GLU A 323 29.65 -18.76 20.44
N LEU A 324 30.48 -17.79 20.82
CA LEU A 324 31.69 -18.03 21.62
C LEU A 324 31.38 -18.22 23.11
N GLY A 325 30.28 -17.66 23.62
CA GLY A 325 29.90 -17.76 25.01
C GLY A 325 30.85 -17.00 25.95
N ASP A 326 30.93 -17.45 27.21
CA ASP A 326 31.74 -16.82 28.27
C ASP A 326 31.42 -15.31 28.49
N LEU A 327 30.14 -14.98 28.43
CA LEU A 327 29.64 -13.60 28.55
C LEU A 327 29.42 -13.18 30.01
N GLY A 328 29.30 -14.15 30.93
CA GLY A 328 29.03 -13.90 32.34
C GLY A 328 27.79 -13.03 32.54
N GLU A 329 27.93 -11.95 33.31
CA GLU A 329 26.84 -11.00 33.58
C GLU A 329 26.36 -10.23 32.33
N HIS A 330 27.12 -10.25 31.22
CA HIS A 330 26.74 -9.58 29.98
C HIS A 330 25.89 -10.45 29.05
N GLU A 331 25.58 -11.69 29.41
CA GLU A 331 24.85 -12.61 28.55
C GLU A 331 23.45 -12.10 28.18
N ALA A 332 22.70 -11.60 29.17
CA ALA A 332 21.38 -11.00 28.92
C ALA A 332 21.46 -9.77 27.99
N PHE A 333 22.50 -8.96 28.15
CA PHE A 333 22.75 -7.80 27.30
C PHE A 333 23.14 -8.21 25.87
N ALA A 334 23.92 -9.28 25.70
CA ALA A 334 24.27 -9.82 24.40
C ALA A 334 23.04 -10.32 23.63
N TYR A 335 22.13 -11.05 24.30
CA TYR A 335 20.84 -11.45 23.72
C TYR A 335 19.99 -10.25 23.32
N ASN A 336 19.88 -9.24 24.19
CA ASN A 336 19.19 -7.98 23.85
C ASN A 336 19.78 -7.29 22.61
N MET A 337 21.10 -7.33 22.44
CA MET A 337 21.77 -6.71 21.30
C MET A 337 21.62 -7.51 20.01
N ARG A 338 21.78 -8.84 20.06
CA ARG A 338 21.50 -9.68 18.90
C ARG A 338 20.04 -9.60 18.48
N ALA A 339 19.10 -9.63 19.42
CA ALA A 339 17.68 -9.44 19.14
C ALA A 339 17.38 -8.14 18.39
N THR A 340 18.07 -7.06 18.77
CA THR A 340 17.92 -5.76 18.12
C THR A 340 18.28 -5.84 16.63
N PHE A 341 19.41 -6.48 16.31
CA PHE A 341 19.88 -6.61 14.94
C PHE A 341 19.10 -7.67 14.15
N LEU A 342 18.70 -8.78 14.76
CA LEU A 342 17.79 -9.76 14.14
C LEU A 342 16.48 -9.11 13.72
N TYR A 343 15.89 -8.29 14.58
CA TYR A 343 14.69 -7.53 14.25
C TYR A 343 14.92 -6.56 13.09
N LEU A 344 16.04 -5.82 13.09
CA LEU A 344 16.38 -4.92 11.99
C LEU A 344 16.56 -5.68 10.67
N GLU A 345 17.12 -6.88 10.71
CA GLU A 345 17.25 -7.79 9.55
C GLU A 345 15.91 -8.40 9.09
N GLY A 346 14.83 -8.22 9.85
CA GLY A 346 13.50 -8.78 9.59
C GLY A 346 13.24 -10.15 10.21
N ASP A 347 14.18 -10.70 10.98
CA ASP A 347 14.04 -11.98 11.70
C ASP A 347 13.36 -11.78 13.07
N ILE A 348 12.07 -11.42 13.01
CA ILE A 348 11.26 -11.11 14.20
C ILE A 348 11.15 -12.34 15.12
N ALA A 349 11.06 -13.55 14.56
CA ALA A 349 10.90 -14.77 15.34
C ALA A 349 12.10 -15.03 16.26
N ASN A 350 13.32 -15.05 15.70
CA ASN A 350 14.53 -15.24 16.50
C ASN A 350 14.80 -14.05 17.42
N ALA A 351 14.45 -12.82 17.01
CA ALA A 351 14.54 -11.66 17.87
C ALA A 351 13.67 -11.79 19.13
N LEU A 352 12.43 -12.25 19.01
CA LEU A 352 11.54 -12.49 20.15
C LEU A 352 12.06 -13.58 21.10
N GLU A 353 12.64 -14.65 20.56
CA GLU A 353 13.28 -15.70 21.37
C GLU A 353 14.46 -15.15 22.18
N ASP A 354 15.31 -14.34 21.56
CA ASP A 354 16.43 -13.69 22.24
C ASP A 354 15.97 -12.71 23.33
N LEU A 355 14.91 -11.94 23.09
CA LEU A 355 14.36 -11.04 24.11
C LEU A 355 13.76 -11.82 25.28
N ASN A 356 13.08 -12.94 25.01
CA ASN A 356 12.62 -13.84 26.07
C ASN A 356 13.82 -14.33 26.90
N LYS A 357 14.90 -14.73 26.24
CA LYS A 357 16.09 -15.22 26.94
C LYS A 357 16.79 -14.14 27.76
N ALA A 358 16.88 -12.92 27.23
CA ALA A 358 17.42 -11.77 27.96
C ALA A 358 16.60 -11.47 29.24
N ILE A 359 15.26 -11.55 29.14
CA ILE A 359 14.35 -11.35 30.28
C ILE A 359 14.49 -12.45 31.33
N GLU A 360 14.62 -13.71 30.92
CA GLU A 360 14.86 -14.83 31.84
C GLU A 360 16.16 -14.68 32.62
N LEU A 361 17.23 -14.27 31.93
CA LEU A 361 18.57 -14.14 32.52
C LEU A 361 18.67 -12.90 33.42
N GLN A 362 18.05 -11.79 33.03
CA GLN A 362 18.09 -10.55 33.79
C GLN A 362 16.72 -9.85 33.76
N PRO A 363 15.78 -10.23 34.65
CA PRO A 363 14.46 -9.64 34.69
C PRO A 363 14.44 -8.13 34.94
N SER A 364 15.49 -7.57 35.55
CA SER A 364 15.62 -6.12 35.82
C SER A 364 16.05 -5.30 34.60
N LEU A 365 16.50 -5.94 33.52
CA LEU A 365 16.87 -5.25 32.29
C LEU A 365 15.58 -4.83 31.54
N THR A 366 15.30 -3.53 31.51
CA THR A 366 14.05 -2.98 30.97
C THR A 366 13.96 -3.04 29.44
N GLN A 367 15.09 -2.86 28.76
CA GLN A 367 15.19 -2.77 27.30
C GLN A 367 14.57 -3.96 26.54
N PRO A 368 14.79 -5.23 26.96
CA PRO A 368 14.11 -6.38 26.37
C PRO A 368 12.60 -6.31 26.35
N TYR A 369 11.96 -5.87 27.44
CA TYR A 369 10.51 -5.72 27.51
C TYR A 369 10.02 -4.64 26.55
N ILE A 370 10.69 -3.49 26.51
CA ILE A 370 10.35 -2.37 25.61
C ILE A 370 10.43 -2.83 24.15
N LYS A 371 11.54 -3.47 23.76
CA LYS A 371 11.75 -3.97 22.39
C LYS A 371 10.74 -5.07 22.04
N ARG A 372 10.46 -5.99 22.97
CA ARG A 372 9.46 -7.05 22.77
C ARG A 372 8.07 -6.47 22.60
N ALA A 373 7.71 -5.47 23.40
CA ALA A 373 6.45 -4.74 23.24
C ALA A 373 6.33 -4.14 21.84
N SER A 374 7.34 -3.41 21.36
CA SER A 374 7.34 -2.84 20.01
C SER A 374 7.15 -3.90 18.92
N MET A 375 7.84 -5.04 19.03
CA MET A 375 7.67 -6.16 18.07
C MET A 375 6.28 -6.81 18.15
N GLN A 376 5.71 -6.94 19.35
CA GLN A 376 4.35 -7.47 19.51
C GLN A 376 3.31 -6.55 18.89
N LEU A 377 3.53 -5.23 18.94
CA LEU A 377 2.67 -4.28 18.22
C LEU A 377 2.74 -4.50 16.72
N GLU A 378 3.92 -4.74 16.16
CA GLU A 378 4.09 -5.10 14.75
C GLU A 378 3.30 -6.33 14.32
N LEU A 379 3.24 -7.31 15.21
CA LEU A 379 2.44 -8.51 14.99
C LEU A 379 0.94 -8.30 15.27
N GLY A 380 0.52 -7.10 15.69
CA GLY A 380 -0.86 -6.76 16.03
C GLY A 380 -1.31 -7.22 17.42
N ASN A 381 -0.38 -7.72 18.26
CA ASN A 381 -0.64 -8.27 19.59
C ASN A 381 -0.58 -7.18 20.67
N LYS A 382 -1.59 -6.32 20.68
CA LYS A 382 -1.65 -5.11 21.52
C LYS A 382 -1.61 -5.43 23.02
N GLU A 383 -2.32 -6.47 23.43
CA GLU A 383 -2.43 -6.87 24.83
C GLU A 383 -1.08 -7.38 25.37
N LEU A 384 -0.32 -8.12 24.54
CA LEU A 384 1.03 -8.57 24.90
C LEU A 384 2.00 -7.40 25.03
N ALA A 385 1.90 -6.41 24.14
CA ALA A 385 2.72 -5.21 24.23
C ALA A 385 2.41 -4.37 25.47
N ALA A 386 1.13 -4.21 25.83
CA ALA A 386 0.74 -3.51 27.05
C ALA A 386 1.27 -4.21 28.32
N ASP A 387 1.15 -5.53 28.40
CA ASP A 387 1.69 -6.35 29.50
C ASP A 387 3.22 -6.22 29.61
N ASP A 388 3.94 -6.15 28.49
CA ASP A 388 5.39 -5.90 28.50
C ASP A 388 5.75 -4.52 29.06
N PHE A 389 5.00 -3.48 28.72
CA PHE A 389 5.24 -2.16 29.31
C PHE A 389 4.92 -2.13 30.82
N GLU A 390 3.87 -2.80 31.28
CA GLU A 390 3.58 -2.94 32.71
C GLU A 390 4.71 -3.67 33.44
N LYS A 391 5.22 -4.76 32.86
CA LYS A 391 6.38 -5.49 33.40
C LYS A 391 7.62 -4.62 33.42
N ALA A 392 7.91 -3.87 32.35
CA ALA A 392 9.04 -2.95 32.31
C ALA A 392 8.96 -1.90 33.44
N MET A 393 7.78 -1.32 33.66
CA MET A 393 7.54 -0.35 34.74
C MET A 393 7.72 -0.95 36.13
N ALA A 394 7.35 -2.22 36.31
CA ALA A 394 7.56 -2.94 37.57
C ALA A 394 9.05 -3.10 37.90
N GLN A 395 9.92 -3.19 36.88
CA GLN A 395 11.38 -3.27 37.05
C GLN A 395 12.01 -1.91 37.30
N ASN A 396 11.62 -0.89 36.52
CA ASN A 396 12.13 0.46 36.70
C ASN A 396 11.09 1.50 36.25
N LYS A 397 10.35 2.06 37.20
CA LYS A 397 9.34 3.11 36.96
C LYS A 397 9.92 4.46 36.53
N ASP A 398 11.24 4.63 36.64
CA ASP A 398 11.93 5.89 36.35
C ASP A 398 12.75 5.81 35.04
N ASP A 399 12.65 4.70 34.28
CA ASP A 399 13.22 4.59 32.94
C ASP A 399 12.35 5.36 31.92
N PRO A 400 12.84 6.47 31.35
CA PRO A 400 12.05 7.30 30.46
C PRO A 400 11.78 6.66 29.09
N ASP A 401 12.54 5.64 28.67
CA ASP A 401 12.28 4.94 27.40
C ASP A 401 10.96 4.16 27.46
N ILE A 402 10.56 3.67 28.63
CA ILE A 402 9.28 2.98 28.82
C ILE A 402 8.12 3.89 28.42
N PHE A 403 8.10 5.11 28.96
CA PHE A 403 7.04 6.07 28.68
C PHE A 403 7.09 6.56 27.23
N TYR A 404 8.29 6.79 26.68
CA TYR A 404 8.44 7.19 25.28
C TYR A 404 7.84 6.15 24.31
N HIS A 405 8.17 4.87 24.48
CA HIS A 405 7.68 3.81 23.59
C HIS A 405 6.24 3.40 23.89
N ARG A 406 5.78 3.47 25.15
CA ARG A 406 4.35 3.28 25.46
C ARG A 406 3.48 4.40 24.91
N ALA A 407 3.99 5.63 24.87
CA ALA A 407 3.29 6.73 24.19
C ALA A 407 3.13 6.47 22.68
N GLN A 408 4.13 5.84 22.03
CA GLN A 408 4.02 5.42 20.63
C GLN A 408 2.90 4.38 20.44
N LEU A 409 2.78 3.42 21.37
CA LEU A 409 1.64 2.49 21.39
C LEU A 409 0.31 3.24 21.44
N HIS A 410 0.11 4.08 22.45
CA HIS A 410 -1.12 4.88 22.57
C HIS A 410 -1.38 5.71 21.31
N PHE A 411 -0.35 6.31 20.72
CA PHE A 411 -0.46 7.09 19.50
C PHE A 411 -0.97 6.26 18.32
N ILE A 412 -0.42 5.05 18.11
CA ILE A 412 -0.84 4.15 17.03
C ILE A 412 -2.28 3.65 17.25
N LEU A 413 -2.71 3.53 18.51
CA LEU A 413 -4.09 3.18 18.86
C LEU A 413 -5.08 4.35 18.74
N GLY A 414 -4.60 5.57 18.42
CA GLY A 414 -5.43 6.78 18.40
C GLY A 414 -5.76 7.33 19.79
N GLU A 415 -5.12 6.81 20.83
CA GLU A 415 -5.27 7.20 22.24
C GLU A 415 -4.38 8.41 22.53
N TYR A 416 -4.53 9.47 21.73
CA TYR A 416 -3.59 10.60 21.73
C TYR A 416 -3.49 11.35 23.07
N ALA A 417 -4.56 11.34 23.88
CA ALA A 417 -4.54 11.96 25.20
C ALA A 417 -3.59 11.23 26.16
N ASP A 418 -3.57 9.90 26.12
CA ASP A 418 -2.68 9.08 26.95
C ASP A 418 -1.26 9.07 26.40
N ALA A 419 -1.11 9.07 25.07
CA ALA A 419 0.19 9.29 24.42
C ALA A 419 0.83 10.62 24.85
N ALA A 420 0.06 11.72 24.89
CA ALA A 420 0.56 13.02 25.31
C ALA A 420 1.01 13.02 26.79
N LYS A 421 0.29 12.31 27.68
CA LYS A 421 0.68 12.16 29.08
C LYS A 421 2.01 11.42 29.22
N ASP A 422 2.17 10.33 28.47
CA ASP A 422 3.39 9.52 28.53
C ASP A 422 4.59 10.23 27.90
N TYR A 423 4.41 10.94 26.77
CA TYR A 423 5.47 11.79 26.23
C TYR A 423 5.87 12.89 27.22
N GLN A 424 4.90 13.50 27.91
CA GLN A 424 5.21 14.47 28.96
C GLN A 424 5.97 13.82 30.12
N LYS A 425 5.56 12.62 30.57
CA LYS A 425 6.27 11.90 31.63
C LYS A 425 7.69 11.52 31.24
N SER A 426 7.90 11.13 29.98
CA SER A 426 9.23 10.89 29.40
C SER A 426 10.10 12.15 29.42
N ILE A 427 9.54 13.32 29.08
CA ILE A 427 10.21 14.63 29.15
C ILE A 427 10.55 15.01 30.59
N ASP A 428 9.65 14.74 31.54
CA ASP A 428 9.85 15.09 32.95
C ASP A 428 10.99 14.28 33.57
N LEU A 429 11.20 13.03 33.12
CA LEU A 429 12.28 12.15 33.54
C LEU A 429 13.60 12.46 32.82
N ASP A 430 13.54 12.80 31.54
CA ASP A 430 14.69 13.24 30.74
C ASP A 430 14.27 14.31 29.74
N LYS A 431 14.59 15.55 30.08
CA LYS A 431 14.27 16.74 29.29
C LYS A 431 15.16 16.93 28.06
N ASP A 432 16.31 16.26 27.98
CA ASP A 432 17.31 16.47 26.94
C ASP A 432 17.09 15.53 25.74
N PHE A 433 16.23 14.52 25.90
CA PHE A 433 15.82 13.63 24.81
C PHE A 433 14.81 14.29 23.88
N ILE A 434 15.32 14.84 22.77
CA ILE A 434 14.56 15.64 21.82
C ILE A 434 13.30 14.94 21.26
N TYR A 435 13.37 13.63 21.00
CA TYR A 435 12.26 12.94 20.35
C TYR A 435 10.99 12.92 21.20
N SER A 436 11.08 12.94 22.53
CA SER A 436 9.87 13.05 23.37
C SER A 436 9.17 14.39 23.20
N HIS A 437 9.92 15.49 23.02
CA HIS A 437 9.35 16.82 22.75
C HIS A 437 8.73 16.91 21.35
N ILE A 438 9.43 16.40 20.33
CA ILE A 438 8.91 16.33 18.96
C ILE A 438 7.59 15.56 18.95
N GLN A 439 7.58 14.38 19.55
CA GLN A 439 6.40 13.52 19.55
C GLN A 439 5.24 14.10 20.36
N LEU A 440 5.51 14.79 21.46
CA LEU A 440 4.48 15.54 22.17
C LEU A 440 3.86 16.61 21.27
N GLY A 441 4.68 17.37 20.55
CA GLY A 441 4.22 18.39 19.61
C GLY A 441 3.35 17.80 18.51
N VAL A 442 3.74 16.67 17.93
CA VAL A 442 2.95 15.96 16.90
C VAL A 442 1.65 15.41 17.49
N THR A 443 1.69 14.81 18.68
CA THR A 443 0.51 14.29 19.37
C THR A 443 -0.51 15.39 19.67
N GLN A 444 -0.04 16.56 20.12
CA GLN A 444 -0.89 17.74 20.32
C GLN A 444 -1.52 18.21 19.00
N TYR A 445 -0.79 18.14 17.89
CA TYR A 445 -1.34 18.46 16.58
C TYR A 445 -2.47 17.48 16.20
N LYS A 446 -2.26 16.17 16.42
CA LYS A 446 -3.27 15.13 16.17
C LYS A 446 -4.51 15.25 17.05
N LEU A 447 -4.36 15.75 18.27
CA LEU A 447 -5.48 16.12 19.14
C LEU A 447 -6.28 17.34 18.65
N GLY A 448 -5.90 17.96 17.52
CA GLY A 448 -6.47 19.23 17.04
C GLY A 448 -5.99 20.44 17.84
N SER A 449 -5.07 20.27 18.80
CA SER A 449 -4.51 21.34 19.62
C SER A 449 -3.36 22.04 18.91
N VAL A 450 -3.64 22.61 17.73
CA VAL A 450 -2.64 23.22 16.84
C VAL A 450 -1.81 24.30 17.55
N ALA A 451 -2.45 25.18 18.34
CA ALA A 451 -1.74 26.24 19.06
C ALA A 451 -0.70 25.69 20.05
N SER A 452 -1.06 24.63 20.79
CA SER A 452 -0.17 23.94 21.73
C SER A 452 0.99 23.27 21.01
N SER A 453 0.69 22.56 19.92
CA SER A 453 1.70 21.93 19.07
C SER A 453 2.74 22.94 18.57
N MET A 454 2.27 24.05 18.00
CA MET A 454 3.15 25.11 17.49
C MET A 454 3.97 25.78 18.60
N ALA A 455 3.41 25.90 19.82
CA ALA A 455 4.16 26.39 20.98
C ALA A 455 5.24 25.40 21.42
N THR A 456 4.96 24.09 21.40
CA THR A 456 5.92 23.02 21.66
C THR A 456 7.06 23.06 20.64
N PHE A 457 6.78 23.12 19.34
CA PHE A 457 7.82 23.21 18.32
C PHE A 457 8.67 24.48 18.41
N ARG A 458 8.09 25.64 18.74
CA ARG A 458 8.89 26.85 19.02
C ARG A 458 9.83 26.67 20.22
N ARG A 459 9.39 25.93 21.25
CA ARG A 459 10.25 25.57 22.39
C ARG A 459 11.34 24.59 21.98
N CYS A 460 11.04 23.62 21.13
CA CYS A 460 12.04 22.71 20.57
C CYS A 460 13.12 23.49 19.81
N VAL A 461 12.73 24.38 18.89
CA VAL A 461 13.68 25.22 18.12
C VAL A 461 14.55 26.07 19.05
N LYS A 462 13.99 26.57 20.16
CA LYS A 462 14.75 27.37 21.13
C LYS A 462 15.75 26.55 21.94
N ASN A 463 15.36 25.34 22.37
CA ASN A 463 16.14 24.54 23.31
C ASN A 463 17.08 23.55 22.63
N PHE A 464 16.81 23.22 21.36
CA PHE A 464 17.52 22.23 20.54
C PHE A 464 17.84 22.83 19.16
N ASP A 465 18.30 24.07 19.14
CA ASP A 465 18.62 24.87 17.95
C ASP A 465 19.69 24.22 17.04
N LYS A 466 20.45 23.25 17.56
CA LYS A 466 21.48 22.49 16.84
C LYS A 466 21.04 21.09 16.39
N VAL A 467 19.77 20.73 16.55
CA VAL A 467 19.24 19.42 16.15
C VAL A 467 18.44 19.54 14.84
N PRO A 468 18.92 18.99 13.70
CA PRO A 468 18.25 19.12 12.41
C PRO A 468 16.82 18.57 12.40
N ASP A 469 16.57 17.48 13.14
CA ASP A 469 15.26 16.82 13.21
C ASP A 469 14.15 17.78 13.64
N VAL A 470 14.44 18.71 14.55
CA VAL A 470 13.47 19.71 15.03
C VAL A 470 12.93 20.54 13.87
N TYR A 471 13.82 20.99 12.99
CA TYR A 471 13.47 21.81 11.84
C TYR A 471 12.75 20.97 10.78
N ASN A 472 13.18 19.72 10.56
CA ASN A 472 12.48 18.82 9.65
C ASN A 472 11.03 18.59 10.08
N TYR A 473 10.78 18.14 11.32
CA TYR A 473 9.42 17.91 11.80
C TYR A 473 8.60 19.18 11.88
N TYR A 474 9.23 20.32 12.24
CA TYR A 474 8.51 21.59 12.24
C TYR A 474 8.08 21.99 10.82
N GLY A 475 8.96 21.78 9.83
CA GLY A 475 8.66 21.96 8.41
C GLY A 475 7.49 21.09 7.95
N GLU A 476 7.40 19.84 8.38
CA GLU A 476 6.27 18.97 8.05
C GLU A 476 4.93 19.50 8.57
N LEU A 477 4.88 19.98 9.82
CA LEU A 477 3.67 20.59 10.38
C LEU A 477 3.27 21.88 9.65
N LEU A 478 4.24 22.65 9.17
CA LEU A 478 4.00 23.85 8.37
C LEU A 478 3.50 23.51 6.97
N LEU A 479 4.09 22.48 6.34
CA LEU A 479 3.68 21.97 5.03
C LEU A 479 2.23 21.52 5.08
N ASP A 480 1.85 20.80 6.12
CA ASP A 480 0.48 20.35 6.32
C ASP A 480 -0.53 21.50 6.51
N GLN A 481 -0.10 22.57 7.18
CA GLN A 481 -0.85 23.82 7.27
C GLN A 481 -0.84 24.64 5.98
N GLN A 482 -0.29 24.10 4.88
CA GLN A 482 -0.11 24.76 3.58
C GLN A 482 0.74 26.04 3.65
N LYS A 483 1.58 26.16 4.68
CA LYS A 483 2.57 27.23 4.83
C LYS A 483 3.85 26.83 4.09
N TYR A 484 3.72 26.67 2.78
CA TYR A 484 4.76 26.07 1.92
C TYR A 484 6.11 26.79 2.04
N GLN A 485 6.11 28.13 2.02
CA GLN A 485 7.34 28.92 2.12
C GLN A 485 8.06 28.66 3.45
N ASP A 486 7.35 28.79 4.58
CA ASP A 486 7.91 28.55 5.91
C ASP A 486 8.42 27.11 6.06
N ALA A 487 7.67 26.15 5.51
CA ALA A 487 8.07 24.73 5.52
C ALA A 487 9.38 24.51 4.76
N ILE A 488 9.51 25.07 3.55
CA ILE A 488 10.71 24.97 2.73
C ILE A 488 11.92 25.56 3.47
N GLU A 489 11.77 26.73 4.11
CA GLU A 489 12.84 27.34 4.90
C GLU A 489 13.28 26.46 6.08
N ARG A 490 12.34 25.78 6.74
CA ARG A 490 12.66 24.82 7.81
C ARG A 490 13.40 23.60 7.27
N PHE A 491 12.98 23.04 6.13
CA PHE A 491 13.69 21.92 5.49
C PHE A 491 15.10 22.34 5.04
N GLU A 492 15.26 23.52 4.46
CA GLU A 492 16.58 24.07 4.10
C GLU A 492 17.50 24.18 5.31
N THR A 493 16.98 24.72 6.43
CA THR A 493 17.73 24.79 7.67
C THR A 493 18.19 23.41 8.13
N ALA A 494 17.31 22.40 8.11
CA ALA A 494 17.66 21.03 8.47
C ALA A 494 18.74 20.43 7.54
N ILE A 495 18.64 20.65 6.22
CA ILE A 495 19.61 20.17 5.22
C ILE A 495 21.00 20.79 5.49
N ASP A 496 21.06 22.10 5.72
CA ASP A 496 22.32 22.79 5.95
C ASP A 496 22.96 22.36 7.27
N MET A 497 22.17 22.11 8.31
CA MET A 497 22.67 21.59 9.58
C MET A 497 23.20 20.16 9.48
N GLU A 498 22.50 19.26 8.77
CA GLU A 498 23.00 17.89 8.52
C GLU A 498 24.35 17.91 7.80
N ARG A 499 24.51 18.76 6.78
CA ARG A 499 25.78 18.92 6.04
C ARG A 499 26.92 19.42 6.91
N GLN A 500 26.64 20.31 7.87
CA GLN A 500 27.65 20.88 8.76
C GLN A 500 28.04 19.93 9.89
N THR A 501 27.09 19.13 10.40
CA THR A 501 27.28 18.32 11.61
C THR A 501 27.78 16.90 11.33
N LYS A 502 27.53 16.34 10.14
CA LYS A 502 27.86 14.94 9.80
C LYS A 502 28.56 14.80 8.44
N PRO A 503 29.77 15.36 8.24
CA PRO A 503 30.46 15.26 6.95
C PRO A 503 30.90 13.83 6.56
N THR A 504 30.97 12.89 7.52
CA THR A 504 31.46 11.52 7.32
C THR A 504 30.51 10.42 7.81
N GLY A 505 29.32 10.77 8.33
CA GLY A 505 28.32 9.82 8.81
C GLY A 505 27.10 9.74 7.88
N ALA A 506 26.18 8.81 8.14
CA ALA A 506 24.90 8.76 7.42
C ALA A 506 24.14 10.09 7.55
N ILE A 507 24.00 10.80 6.43
CA ILE A 507 23.26 12.07 6.35
C ILE A 507 21.77 11.74 6.35
N ASN A 508 20.99 12.39 7.21
CA ASN A 508 19.53 12.22 7.17
C ASN A 508 18.99 12.84 5.87
N VAL A 509 18.47 12.00 4.96
CA VAL A 509 17.95 12.43 3.66
C VAL A 509 16.50 12.90 3.69
N LEU A 510 15.78 12.70 4.79
CA LEU A 510 14.35 13.05 4.90
C LEU A 510 14.05 14.54 4.61
N PRO A 511 14.85 15.51 5.07
CA PRO A 511 14.62 16.92 4.75
C PRO A 511 14.66 17.23 3.24
N LEU A 512 15.47 16.50 2.45
CA LEU A 512 15.51 16.66 0.98
C LEU A 512 14.18 16.20 0.36
N ILE A 513 13.68 15.04 0.80
CA ILE A 513 12.44 14.45 0.31
C ILE A 513 11.24 15.32 0.70
N ASN A 514 11.19 15.78 1.96
CA ASN A 514 10.13 16.66 2.44
C ASN A 514 10.12 18.01 1.69
N LYS A 515 11.29 18.57 1.38
CA LYS A 515 11.41 19.76 0.52
C LYS A 515 10.94 19.49 -0.91
N ALA A 516 11.28 18.32 -1.48
CA ALA A 516 10.82 17.92 -2.81
C ALA A 516 9.28 17.91 -2.87
N LEU A 517 8.65 17.31 -1.87
CA LEU A 517 7.21 17.23 -1.74
C LEU A 517 6.57 18.60 -1.52
N ALA A 518 7.17 19.49 -0.73
CA ALA A 518 6.69 20.85 -0.55
C ALA A 518 6.72 21.67 -1.86
N LEU A 519 7.81 21.58 -2.63
CA LEU A 519 7.93 22.28 -3.92
C LEU A 519 6.94 21.74 -4.95
N PHE A 520 6.79 20.42 -4.99
CA PHE A 520 5.82 19.78 -5.85
C PHE A 520 4.38 20.17 -5.47
N GLN A 521 3.98 20.07 -4.21
CA GLN A 521 2.63 20.43 -3.77
C GLN A 521 2.31 21.92 -4.01
N TRP A 522 3.28 22.80 -3.76
CA TRP A 522 3.05 24.25 -3.89
C TRP A 522 3.00 24.71 -5.36
N LYS A 523 3.96 24.27 -6.18
CA LYS A 523 4.21 24.86 -7.51
C LYS A 523 4.12 23.86 -8.66
N GLN A 524 3.88 22.58 -8.37
CA GLN A 524 4.02 21.49 -9.34
C GLN A 524 5.41 21.50 -9.99
N ASP A 525 6.44 21.88 -9.22
CA ASP A 525 7.82 21.94 -9.70
C ASP A 525 8.44 20.53 -9.70
N PHE A 526 8.05 19.74 -10.71
CA PHE A 526 8.52 18.37 -10.91
C PHE A 526 10.05 18.29 -11.00
N LYS A 527 10.68 19.26 -11.70
CA LYS A 527 12.12 19.25 -11.91
C LYS A 527 12.87 19.39 -10.59
N ALA A 528 12.53 20.40 -9.79
CA ALA A 528 13.18 20.60 -8.50
C ALA A 528 12.92 19.43 -7.53
N ALA A 529 11.72 18.86 -7.56
CA ALA A 529 11.37 17.69 -6.75
C ALA A 529 12.17 16.43 -7.15
N GLU A 530 12.29 16.15 -8.45
CA GLU A 530 13.12 15.06 -8.98
C GLU A 530 14.59 15.24 -8.56
N GLU A 531 15.19 16.42 -8.78
CA GLU A 531 16.58 16.69 -8.43
C GLU A 531 16.87 16.49 -6.92
N LEU A 532 15.91 16.79 -6.05
CA LEU A 532 16.03 16.56 -4.61
C LEU A 532 15.92 15.07 -4.25
N CYS A 533 15.04 14.33 -4.90
CA CYS A 533 14.93 12.88 -4.73
C CYS A 533 16.17 12.15 -5.25
N GLU A 534 16.73 12.57 -6.39
CA GLU A 534 18.00 12.05 -6.91
C GLU A 534 19.15 12.30 -5.93
N LYS A 535 19.25 13.52 -5.38
CA LYS A 535 20.24 13.83 -4.34
C LYS A 535 20.08 12.96 -3.11
N ALA A 536 18.84 12.70 -2.67
CA ALA A 536 18.56 11.79 -1.56
C ALA A 536 19.06 10.37 -1.87
N LEU A 537 18.78 9.86 -3.08
CA LEU A 537 19.20 8.51 -3.50
C LEU A 537 20.70 8.37 -3.77
N ILE A 538 21.41 9.46 -4.07
CA ILE A 538 22.88 9.46 -4.14
C ILE A 538 23.48 9.30 -2.73
N LEU A 539 22.87 9.94 -1.73
CA LEU A 539 23.32 9.89 -0.34
C LEU A 539 22.90 8.60 0.37
N ASP A 540 21.70 8.11 0.08
CA ASP A 540 21.14 6.88 0.63
C ASP A 540 20.41 6.11 -0.49
N PRO A 541 21.12 5.21 -1.20
CA PRO A 541 20.54 4.41 -2.28
C PRO A 541 19.45 3.42 -1.81
N GLU A 542 19.37 3.12 -0.52
CA GLU A 542 18.37 2.20 0.04
C GLU A 542 17.19 2.96 0.69
N CYS A 543 17.10 4.29 0.51
CA CYS A 543 15.99 5.10 1.01
C CYS A 543 14.68 4.79 0.25
N ASP A 544 13.86 3.93 0.84
CA ASP A 544 12.53 3.54 0.38
C ASP A 544 11.59 4.72 0.11
N ILE A 545 11.56 5.72 0.99
CA ILE A 545 10.72 6.92 0.84
C ILE A 545 11.13 7.71 -0.41
N ALA A 546 12.43 7.86 -0.68
CA ALA A 546 12.91 8.57 -1.86
C ALA A 546 12.58 7.80 -3.15
N VAL A 547 12.73 6.46 -3.15
CA VAL A 547 12.35 5.60 -4.27
C VAL A 547 10.86 5.71 -4.57
N ALA A 548 10.00 5.60 -3.55
CA ALA A 548 8.55 5.70 -3.71
C ALA A 548 8.11 7.09 -4.19
N THR A 549 8.71 8.15 -3.65
CA THR A 549 8.43 9.53 -4.08
C THR A 549 8.84 9.75 -5.53
N MET A 550 10.01 9.26 -5.93
CA MET A 550 10.48 9.31 -7.32
C MET A 550 9.54 8.55 -8.26
N ALA A 551 9.11 7.34 -7.90
CA ALA A 551 8.16 6.54 -8.69
C ALA A 551 6.89 7.35 -9.02
N GLN A 552 6.33 8.02 -8.01
CA GLN A 552 5.11 8.81 -8.14
C GLN A 552 5.32 10.07 -8.98
N LEU A 553 6.40 10.82 -8.76
CA LEU A 553 6.73 12.00 -9.56
C LEU A 553 6.89 11.64 -11.04
N LEU A 554 7.55 10.52 -11.33
CA LEU A 554 7.74 10.01 -12.69
C LEU A 554 6.40 9.58 -13.31
N LEU A 555 5.56 8.88 -12.54
CA LEU A 555 4.25 8.42 -13.01
C LEU A 555 3.37 9.61 -13.44
N GLN A 556 3.33 10.67 -12.63
CA GLN A 556 2.52 11.86 -12.91
C GLN A 556 3.01 12.70 -14.08
N GLN A 557 4.28 12.58 -14.43
CA GLN A 557 4.83 13.17 -15.66
C GLN A 557 4.58 12.30 -16.90
N GLY A 558 3.87 11.18 -16.76
CA GLY A 558 3.69 10.20 -17.83
C GLY A 558 4.96 9.44 -18.19
N LYS A 559 6.01 9.49 -17.35
CA LYS A 559 7.25 8.73 -17.52
C LYS A 559 7.06 7.28 -17.01
N VAL A 560 6.02 6.61 -17.51
CA VAL A 560 5.47 5.34 -17.02
C VAL A 560 6.52 4.23 -16.90
N THR A 561 7.41 4.08 -17.90
CA THR A 561 8.47 3.06 -17.88
C THR A 561 9.44 3.26 -16.72
N LYS A 562 9.91 4.50 -16.49
CA LYS A 562 10.80 4.78 -15.37
C LYS A 562 10.07 4.66 -14.04
N ALA A 563 8.81 5.09 -13.97
CA ALA A 563 8.00 4.93 -12.77
C ALA A 563 7.88 3.46 -12.36
N LEU A 564 7.67 2.55 -13.33
CA LEU A 564 7.62 1.12 -13.11
C LEU A 564 8.92 0.57 -12.51
N GLU A 565 10.08 0.96 -13.05
CA GLU A 565 11.40 0.57 -12.51
C GLU A 565 11.54 0.96 -11.02
N TYR A 566 11.08 2.16 -10.65
CA TYR A 566 11.11 2.63 -9.27
C TYR A 566 10.07 1.94 -8.36
N PHE A 567 8.88 1.59 -8.86
CA PHE A 567 7.91 0.80 -8.08
C PHE A 567 8.39 -0.64 -7.83
N GLU A 568 9.03 -1.26 -8.81
CA GLU A 568 9.67 -2.58 -8.64
C GLU A 568 10.80 -2.50 -7.62
N ARG A 569 11.66 -1.48 -7.72
CA ARG A 569 12.70 -1.21 -6.71
C ARG A 569 12.13 -0.95 -5.32
N ALA A 570 10.98 -0.27 -5.20
CA ALA A 570 10.33 -0.09 -3.91
C ALA A 570 9.88 -1.42 -3.30
N ALA A 571 9.39 -2.36 -4.11
CA ALA A 571 9.06 -3.71 -3.66
C ALA A 571 10.30 -4.50 -3.21
N GLU A 572 11.44 -4.33 -3.88
CA GLU A 572 12.70 -4.96 -3.48
C GLU A 572 13.22 -4.43 -2.13
N LEU A 573 13.07 -3.13 -1.86
CA LEU A 573 13.51 -2.50 -0.60
C LEU A 573 12.55 -2.78 0.57
N SER A 574 11.27 -3.03 0.29
CA SER A 574 10.21 -3.27 1.29
C SER A 574 10.55 -4.42 2.27
N ARG A 575 10.28 -4.24 3.57
CA ARG A 575 10.69 -5.20 4.61
C ARG A 575 9.61 -6.22 4.93
N THR A 576 8.35 -5.82 4.83
CA THR A 576 7.22 -6.71 5.15
C THR A 576 6.47 -7.16 3.91
N GLU A 577 5.77 -8.31 4.02
CA GLU A 577 4.88 -8.79 2.95
C GLU A 577 3.85 -7.71 2.56
N GLY A 578 3.29 -6.97 3.53
CA GLY A 578 2.34 -5.90 3.26
C GLY A 578 2.92 -4.76 2.45
N GLU A 579 4.12 -4.29 2.78
CA GLU A 579 4.83 -3.25 2.02
C GLU A 579 5.16 -3.72 0.59
N ILE A 580 5.66 -4.96 0.44
CA ILE A 580 5.96 -5.57 -0.87
C ILE A 580 4.70 -5.64 -1.73
N VAL A 581 3.61 -6.19 -1.19
CA VAL A 581 2.33 -6.33 -1.91
C VAL A 581 1.80 -4.97 -2.33
N ASN A 582 1.92 -3.96 -1.48
CA ASN A 582 1.49 -2.62 -1.82
C ASN A 582 2.34 -2.00 -2.95
N ALA A 583 3.67 -2.03 -2.84
CA ALA A 583 4.57 -1.54 -3.88
C ALA A 583 4.33 -2.26 -5.23
N LEU A 584 4.14 -3.57 -5.18
CA LEU A 584 3.80 -4.37 -6.36
C LEU A 584 2.44 -4.01 -6.93
N SER A 585 1.45 -3.65 -6.12
CA SER A 585 0.13 -3.24 -6.62
C SER A 585 0.24 -2.00 -7.52
N TYR A 586 1.08 -1.03 -7.15
CA TYR A 586 1.40 0.10 -8.03
C TYR A 586 2.18 -0.34 -9.27
N ALA A 587 3.19 -1.18 -9.11
CA ALA A 587 3.95 -1.72 -10.25
C ALA A 587 3.05 -2.47 -11.25
N GLU A 588 2.13 -3.32 -10.77
CA GLU A 588 1.19 -4.05 -11.61
C GLU A 588 0.21 -3.11 -12.30
N ALA A 589 -0.31 -2.09 -11.61
CA ALA A 589 -1.20 -1.11 -12.22
C ALA A 589 -0.47 -0.34 -13.34
N THR A 590 0.75 0.15 -13.08
CA THR A 590 1.60 0.84 -14.05
C THR A 590 1.98 -0.07 -15.22
N ARG A 591 2.35 -1.34 -14.96
CA ARG A 591 2.67 -2.32 -16.00
C ARG A 591 1.45 -2.62 -16.87
N THR A 592 0.30 -2.84 -16.24
CA THR A 592 -0.95 -3.11 -16.95
C THR A 592 -1.33 -1.95 -17.86
N GLN A 593 -1.19 -0.70 -17.37
CA GLN A 593 -1.42 0.48 -18.19
C GLN A 593 -0.49 0.53 -19.41
N LEU A 594 0.80 0.22 -19.23
CA LEU A 594 1.77 0.15 -20.32
C LEU A 594 1.38 -0.94 -21.32
N GLU A 595 1.02 -2.13 -20.86
CA GLU A 595 0.60 -3.24 -21.70
C GLU A 595 -0.69 -2.93 -22.47
N VAL A 596 -1.68 -2.28 -21.84
CA VAL A 596 -2.90 -1.83 -22.54
C VAL A 596 -2.53 -0.84 -23.64
N SER A 597 -1.64 0.11 -23.38
CA SER A 597 -1.23 1.10 -24.39
C SER A 597 -0.55 0.45 -25.61
N GLN A 598 0.18 -0.65 -25.41
CA GLN A 598 0.85 -1.40 -26.46
C GLN A 598 -0.10 -2.32 -27.24
N LYS A 599 -0.99 -3.03 -26.53
CA LYS A 599 -1.94 -3.99 -27.15
C LYS A 599 -3.16 -3.31 -27.76
N TYR A 600 -3.54 -2.14 -27.25
CA TYR A 600 -4.68 -1.37 -27.70
C TYR A 600 -4.29 0.10 -27.95
N PRO A 601 -3.53 0.40 -29.02
CA PRO A 601 -3.04 1.77 -29.29
C PRO A 601 -4.15 2.83 -29.37
N GLN A 602 -5.34 2.45 -29.85
CA GLN A 602 -6.53 3.29 -29.89
C GLN A 602 -7.04 3.72 -28.49
N LEU A 603 -6.73 2.94 -27.45
CA LEU A 603 -7.05 3.26 -26.06
C LEU A 603 -5.98 4.12 -25.38
N ALA A 604 -4.75 4.15 -25.90
CA ALA A 604 -3.66 4.94 -25.33
C ALA A 604 -3.99 6.45 -25.32
N ALA A 605 -4.67 6.94 -26.35
CA ALA A 605 -5.12 8.34 -26.40
C ALA A 605 -6.21 8.64 -25.36
N ARG A 606 -7.12 7.69 -25.08
CA ARG A 606 -8.13 7.83 -24.02
C ARG A 606 -7.50 7.85 -22.63
N LEU A 607 -6.48 7.01 -22.40
CA LEU A 607 -5.69 7.00 -21.17
C LEU A 607 -5.02 8.36 -20.91
N GLN A 608 -4.32 8.92 -21.91
CA GLN A 608 -3.66 10.23 -21.78
C GLN A 608 -4.66 11.37 -21.50
N GLN A 609 -5.84 11.32 -22.12
CA GLN A 609 -6.90 12.30 -21.84
C GLN A 609 -7.47 12.17 -20.42
N MET A 610 -7.59 10.95 -19.89
CA MET A 610 -8.00 10.72 -18.50
C MET A 610 -6.92 11.16 -17.51
N GLU A 611 -5.65 10.92 -17.80
CA GLU A 611 -4.50 11.39 -17.00
C GLU A 611 -4.45 12.92 -16.95
N GLY A 612 -4.59 13.59 -18.10
CA GLY A 612 -4.62 15.06 -18.17
C GLY A 612 -5.83 15.71 -17.49
N ALA A 613 -6.91 14.95 -17.27
CA ALA A 613 -8.10 15.39 -16.53
C ALA A 613 -8.04 15.07 -15.02
N GLY A 614 -6.93 14.49 -14.53
CA GLY A 614 -6.80 14.05 -13.13
C GLY A 614 -7.63 12.81 -12.78
N LEU A 615 -8.08 12.06 -13.79
CA LEU A 615 -8.91 10.86 -13.70
C LEU A 615 -8.12 9.56 -14.03
N GLY A 616 -6.86 9.69 -14.42
CA GLY A 616 -6.04 8.60 -14.96
C GLY A 616 -5.23 7.85 -13.88
N GLY A 617 -5.90 6.89 -13.26
CA GLY A 617 -5.32 5.85 -12.43
C GLY A 617 -6.47 5.09 -11.79
N PRO A 618 -6.38 3.76 -11.57
CA PRO A 618 -7.39 3.09 -10.77
C PRO A 618 -7.40 3.79 -9.41
N GLN A 619 -8.44 4.58 -9.17
CA GLN A 619 -8.84 4.97 -7.82
C GLN A 619 -9.33 3.68 -7.19
N LEU A 620 -8.39 2.86 -6.71
CA LEU A 620 -8.67 1.74 -5.81
C LEU A 620 -9.40 2.38 -4.64
N ARG A 621 -10.70 2.07 -4.55
CA ARG A 621 -11.59 2.70 -3.58
C ARG A 621 -11.24 2.28 -2.17
#